data_AF-A0AAU9XDY6-F1
#
_entry.id   AF-A0AAU9XDY6-F1
#
_cell.length_a   1.000
_cell.length_b   1.000
_cell.length_c   1.000
_cell.angle_alpha   90.00
_cell.angle_beta   90.00
_cell.angle_gamma   90.00
#
_symmetry.space_group_name_H-M   'P 1'
#
loop_
_entity.id
_entity.type
_entity.pdbx_description
1 polymer ?
#
loop_
_entity_poly.entity_id
_entity_poly.type
_entity_poly.pdbx_seq_one_letter_code
_entity_poly.pdbx_strand_id
1 'polypeptide(L)'
;ETGVETCKDTNEVQCPIWADRGDCETNPLWMKVKCQKSCNTCGCADSNVQCPEWAKRDKCFNNPQWMKLNCRLSCEQCQEPQTECAAGSAKGFHNPGNP
;
A
#
# COMPACT_ATOMS: atom_id res chain seq x y z
N GLU A 1 15.70 -1.83 -11.72
CA GLU A 1 15.63 -0.54 -11.04
C GLU A 1 14.62 -0.66 -9.91
N THR A 2 15.09 -0.79 -8.67
CA THR A 2 14.24 -1.05 -7.51
C THR A 2 13.59 0.26 -7.07
N GLY A 3 12.30 0.43 -7.36
CA GLY A 3 11.51 1.61 -7.07
C GLY A 3 11.40 1.89 -5.57
N VAL A 4 12.36 2.64 -5.04
CA VAL A 4 12.13 3.55 -3.91
C VAL A 4 11.49 4.81 -4.49
N GLU A 5 10.24 4.71 -4.95
CA GLU A 5 9.47 5.92 -5.19
C GLU A 5 9.27 6.63 -3.85
N THR A 6 9.66 7.90 -3.82
CA THR A 6 10.10 8.64 -2.64
C THR A 6 9.18 8.49 -1.43
N CYS A 7 9.60 7.65 -0.47
CA CYS A 7 9.06 7.64 0.90
C CYS A 7 9.44 8.97 1.56
N LYS A 8 8.46 9.87 1.68
CA LYS A 8 8.67 11.17 2.30
C LYS A 8 7.42 11.69 2.96
N ASP A 9 7.64 12.61 3.88
CA ASP A 9 6.60 13.49 4.35
C ASP A 9 6.54 14.70 3.43
N THR A 10 5.33 15.10 3.05
CA THR A 10 5.12 16.33 2.27
C THR A 10 5.42 17.56 3.12
N ASN A 11 5.25 17.43 4.45
CA ASN A 11 5.63 18.44 5.42
C ASN A 11 6.48 17.79 6.52
N GLU A 12 7.79 17.97 6.44
CA GLU A 12 8.76 17.35 7.36
C GLU A 12 8.60 17.78 8.82
N VAL A 13 7.91 18.90 9.09
CA VAL A 13 7.68 19.40 10.44
C VAL A 13 6.33 18.95 10.99
N GLN A 14 5.27 19.07 10.19
CA GLN A 14 3.91 18.81 10.66
C GLN A 14 3.55 17.32 10.65
N CYS A 15 4.05 16.56 9.68
CA CYS A 15 3.73 15.13 9.59
C CYS A 15 4.11 14.35 10.85
N PRO A 16 5.31 14.54 11.46
CA PRO A 16 5.63 13.88 12.73
C PRO A 16 4.69 14.29 13.86
N ILE A 17 4.37 15.58 13.97
CA ILE A 17 3.49 16.12 15.01
C ILE A 17 2.08 15.54 14.90
N TRP A 18 1.53 15.46 13.69
CA TRP A 18 0.21 14.88 13.44
C TRP A 18 0.23 13.36 13.66
N ALA A 19 1.29 12.66 13.22
CA ALA A 19 1.43 11.23 13.49
C ALA A 19 1.46 10.94 15.00
N ASP A 20 2.23 11.70 15.79
CA ASP A 20 2.29 11.56 17.25
C ASP A 20 0.94 11.83 17.94
N ARG A 21 0.04 12.57 17.28
CA ARG A 21 -1.34 12.83 17.76
C ARG A 21 -2.34 11.75 17.37
N GLY A 22 -1.95 10.76 16.56
CA GLY A 22 -2.83 9.70 16.06
C GLY A 22 -3.60 10.08 14.79
N ASP A 23 -3.13 11.06 14.02
CA ASP A 23 -3.75 11.41 12.74
C ASP A 23 -3.62 10.27 11.70
N CYS A 24 -2.63 9.39 11.84
CA CYS A 24 -2.46 8.23 10.95
C CYS A 24 -3.66 7.26 10.99
N GLU A 25 -4.37 7.20 12.13
CA GLU A 25 -5.54 6.36 12.38
C GLU A 25 -6.84 7.14 12.19
N THR A 26 -6.86 8.40 12.61
CA THR A 26 -8.07 9.24 12.56
C THR A 26 -8.29 9.93 11.21
N ASN A 27 -7.22 10.16 10.45
CA ASN A 27 -7.24 10.67 9.08
C ASN A 27 -6.33 9.86 8.13
N PRO A 28 -6.57 8.53 8.00
CA PRO A 28 -5.65 7.62 7.35
C PRO A 28 -5.51 7.90 5.85
N LEU A 29 -6.58 8.32 5.18
CA LEU A 29 -6.55 8.57 3.73
C LEU A 29 -5.60 9.72 3.38
N TRP A 30 -5.62 10.80 4.15
CA TRP A 30 -4.76 11.95 3.88
C TRP A 30 -3.36 11.70 4.41
N MET A 31 -3.25 11.22 5.65
CA MET A 31 -1.97 11.03 6.32
C MET A 31 -1.11 9.97 5.64
N LYS A 32 -1.67 8.83 5.24
CA LYS A 32 -0.90 7.77 4.55
C LYS A 32 -0.47 8.17 3.14
N VAL A 33 -1.11 9.18 2.53
CA VAL A 33 -0.71 9.72 1.23
C VAL A 33 0.33 10.82 1.38
N LYS A 34 0.17 11.72 2.37
CA LYS A 34 0.98 12.93 2.52
C LYS A 34 2.12 12.82 3.52
N CYS A 35 1.99 11.94 4.50
CA CYS A 35 2.90 11.78 5.62
C CYS A 35 3.37 10.32 5.71
N GLN A 36 3.80 9.75 4.58
CA GLN A 36 4.12 8.32 4.45
C GLN A 36 5.20 7.86 5.41
N LYS A 37 6.22 8.71 5.64
CA LYS A 37 7.33 8.39 6.52
C LYS A 37 6.86 8.44 7.98
N SER A 38 6.16 9.50 8.36
CA SER A 38 5.62 9.66 9.71
C SER A 38 4.57 8.59 10.07
N CYS A 39 3.78 8.13 9.10
CA CYS A 39 2.80 7.05 9.30
C CYS A 39 3.30 5.64 8.98
N ASN A 40 4.60 5.48 8.72
CA ASN A 40 5.22 4.18 8.42
C ASN A 40 4.53 3.40 7.27
N THR A 41 4.01 4.09 6.25
CA THR A 41 3.37 3.45 5.08
C THR A 41 4.29 3.35 3.86
N CYS A 42 5.58 3.60 4.06
CA CYS A 42 6.55 3.52 2.98
C CYS A 42 6.63 2.11 2.37
N GLY A 43 6.80 2.07 1.04
CA GLY A 43 6.83 0.81 0.27
C GLY A 43 5.45 0.25 -0.10
N CYS A 44 4.41 0.60 0.66
CA CYS A 44 3.03 0.18 0.44
C CYS A 44 2.07 1.32 0.81
N ALA A 45 1.90 2.26 -0.11
CA ALA A 45 0.97 3.37 0.07
C ALA A 45 0.23 3.68 -1.24
N ASP A 46 -0.88 4.37 -1.08
CA ASP A 46 -1.48 5.11 -2.16
C ASP A 46 -0.77 6.46 -2.32
N SER A 47 -0.51 6.85 -3.55
CA SER A 47 0.01 8.16 -3.92
C SER A 47 -1.12 9.19 -4.07
N ASN A 48 -2.38 8.76 -4.05
CA ASN A 48 -3.54 9.63 -4.17
C ASN A 48 -4.67 9.21 -3.21
N VAL A 49 -5.30 10.20 -2.58
CA VAL A 49 -6.45 10.00 -1.70
C VAL A 49 -7.68 9.38 -2.41
N GLN A 50 -7.72 9.46 -3.75
CA GLN A 50 -8.78 8.87 -4.58
C GLN A 50 -8.53 7.41 -4.94
N CYS A 51 -7.37 6.85 -4.65
CA CYS A 51 -7.05 5.45 -4.94
C CYS A 51 -8.11 4.45 -4.43
N PRO A 52 -8.68 4.59 -3.22
CA PRO A 52 -9.72 3.67 -2.76
C PRO A 52 -10.99 3.74 -3.60
N GLU A 53 -11.39 4.96 -4.00
CA GLU A 53 -12.57 5.17 -4.84
C GLU A 53 -12.35 4.68 -6.26
N TRP A 54 -11.15 4.78 -6.79
CA TRP A 54 -10.81 4.22 -8.09
C TRP A 54 -10.72 2.70 -8.07
N ALA A 55 -10.18 2.12 -7.00
CA ALA A 55 -10.16 0.67 -6.81
C ALA A 55 -11.58 0.08 -6.81
N LYS A 56 -12.52 0.71 -6.08
CA LYS A 56 -13.96 0.35 -6.11
C LYS A 56 -14.63 0.43 -7.48
N ARG A 57 -14.04 1.19 -8.42
CA ARG A 57 -14.52 1.34 -9.80
C ARG A 57 -13.71 0.49 -10.79
N ASP A 58 -13.17 -0.62 -10.29
CA ASP A 58 -12.39 -1.60 -11.04
C ASP A 58 -11.19 -1.02 -11.78
N LYS A 59 -10.65 0.12 -11.33
CA LYS A 59 -9.46 0.72 -11.99
C LYS A 59 -8.23 -0.15 -11.83
N CYS A 60 -8.16 -0.99 -10.80
CA CYS A 60 -7.09 -1.97 -10.65
C CYS A 60 -7.04 -2.97 -11.83
N PHE A 61 -8.17 -3.24 -12.48
CA PHE A 61 -8.27 -4.13 -13.65
C PHE A 61 -8.32 -3.36 -14.97
N ASN A 62 -9.07 -2.25 -15.01
CA ASN A 62 -9.29 -1.44 -16.21
C ASN A 62 -8.11 -0.51 -16.52
N ASN A 63 -7.32 -0.15 -15.52
CA ASN A 63 -6.11 0.67 -15.65
C ASN A 63 -4.99 0.13 -14.74
N PRO A 64 -4.54 -1.12 -14.97
CA PRO A 64 -3.69 -1.84 -14.04
C PRO A 64 -2.31 -1.21 -13.93
N GLN A 65 -1.73 -0.71 -15.03
CA GLN A 65 -0.39 -0.13 -15.02
C GLN A 65 -0.31 1.14 -14.15
N TRP A 66 -1.28 2.05 -14.31
CA TRP A 66 -1.29 3.29 -13.54
C TRP A 66 -1.58 3.04 -12.06
N MET A 67 -2.58 2.19 -11.78
CA MET A 67 -2.96 1.86 -10.40
C MET A 67 -1.86 1.08 -9.68
N LYS A 68 -1.11 0.22 -10.37
CA LYS A 68 0.06 -0.48 -9.81
C LYS A 68 1.16 0.45 -9.33
N LEU A 69 1.34 1.57 -9.99
CA LEU A 69 2.36 2.55 -9.60
C LEU A 69 1.85 3.45 -8.48
N ASN A 70 0.59 3.90 -8.57
CA ASN A 70 0.06 4.99 -7.76
C ASN A 70 -0.88 4.56 -6.64
N CYS A 71 -1.43 3.35 -6.67
CA CYS A 71 -2.52 2.91 -5.80
C CYS A 71 -2.27 1.48 -5.30
N ARG A 72 -1.03 1.17 -4.93
CA ARG A 72 -0.60 -0.18 -4.54
C ARG A 72 -1.40 -0.70 -3.35
N LEU A 73 -1.63 0.15 -2.35
CA LEU A 73 -2.40 -0.21 -1.17
C LEU A 73 -3.87 -0.48 -1.55
N SER A 74 -4.50 0.45 -2.25
CA SER A 74 -5.90 0.31 -2.68
C SER A 74 -6.16 -0.84 -3.65
N CYS A 75 -5.16 -1.24 -4.43
CA CYS A 75 -5.25 -2.41 -5.32
C CYS A 75 -4.71 -3.69 -4.70
N GLU A 76 -4.41 -3.71 -3.39
CA GLU A 76 -3.91 -4.90 -2.68
C GLU A 76 -2.63 -5.48 -3.31
N GLN A 77 -1.80 -4.60 -3.88
CA GLN A 77 -0.55 -4.94 -4.58
C GLN A 77 0.69 -4.55 -3.79
N CYS A 78 0.53 -4.39 -2.49
CA CYS A 78 1.66 -4.33 -1.59
C CYS A 78 2.30 -5.70 -1.53
N GLN A 79 3.50 -5.81 -2.08
CA GLN A 79 4.34 -6.97 -1.81
C GLN A 79 4.67 -6.90 -0.32
N GLU A 80 4.19 -7.89 0.45
CA GLU A 80 4.89 -8.20 1.69
C GLU A 80 6.36 -8.41 1.34
N PRO A 81 7.31 -7.94 2.17
CA PRO A 81 8.72 -8.20 1.91
C PRO A 81 8.85 -9.72 1.74
N GLN A 82 9.14 -10.15 0.50
CA GLN A 82 9.39 -11.54 0.21
C GLN A 82 10.65 -11.91 0.99
N THR A 83 10.43 -12.44 2.19
CA THR A 83 11.47 -13.09 2.97
C THR A 83 11.72 -14.44 2.30
N GLU A 84 12.36 -14.39 1.13
CA GLU A 84 13.15 -15.51 0.64
C GLU A 84 14.52 -15.35 1.29
N CYS A 85 14.64 -15.69 2.57
CA CYS A 85 15.11 -17.02 2.98
C CYS A 85 14.17 -17.70 3.99
N ALA A 86 13.01 -18.22 3.56
CA ALA A 86 12.39 -19.37 4.21
C ALA A 86 11.48 -20.11 3.21
N ALA A 87 12.08 -21.14 2.60
CA ALA A 87 11.47 -22.30 1.94
C ALA A 87 10.01 -22.22 1.45
N GLY A 88 9.85 -22.31 0.12
CA GLY A 88 8.81 -23.15 -0.46
C GLY A 88 7.54 -22.45 -0.90
N SER A 89 7.53 -21.99 -2.14
CA SER A 89 6.31 -21.88 -2.94
C SER A 89 5.57 -23.21 -2.94
N ALA A 90 4.31 -23.23 -2.50
CA ALA A 90 3.35 -24.23 -2.93
C ALA A 90 2.01 -23.56 -3.24
N LYS A 91 1.81 -23.24 -4.52
CA LYS A 91 0.46 -23.18 -5.08
C LYS A 91 -0.15 -24.57 -4.93
N GLY A 92 -1.28 -24.68 -4.24
CA GLY A 92 -2.01 -25.93 -4.04
C GLY A 92 -3.51 -25.67 -4.07
N PHE A 93 -4.18 -26.31 -5.01
CA PHE A 93 -5.55 -26.13 -5.46
C PHE A 93 -6.60 -26.61 -4.44
N HIS A 94 -7.83 -26.10 -4.54
CA HIS A 94 -8.98 -26.57 -3.76
C HIS A 94 -9.50 -27.94 -4.25
N ASN A 95 -9.74 -28.83 -3.27
CA ASN A 95 -10.85 -29.81 -3.13
C ASN A 95 -10.87 -31.07 -4.04
N PRO A 96 -11.74 -32.08 -3.79
CA PRO A 96 -12.18 -32.81 -2.57
C PRO A 96 -11.73 -34.29 -2.61
N GLY A 97 -11.92 -35.07 -1.52
CA GLY A 97 -12.03 -36.53 -1.67
C GLY A 97 -11.50 -37.38 -0.51
N ASN A 98 -12.45 -37.86 0.29
CA ASN A 98 -12.36 -38.97 1.22
C ASN A 98 -11.92 -40.29 0.52
N PRO A 99 -11.33 -41.26 1.25
CA PRO A 99 -12.16 -42.30 1.87
C PRO A 99 -12.03 -42.42 3.40
#